data_AF-A0A1Q7WKT5-F1
#
_entry.id   AF-A0A1Q7WKT5-F1
#
_cell.length_a   1.000
_cell.length_b   1.000
_cell.length_c   1.000
_cell.angle_alpha   90.00
_cell.angle_beta   90.00
_cell.angle_gamma   90.00
#
_symmetry.space_group_name_H-M   'P 1'
#
loop_
_entity.id
_entity.type
_entity.pdbx_description
1 polymer ?
#
loop_
_entity_poly.entity_id
_entity_poly.type
_entity_poly.pdbx_seq_one_letter_code
_entity_poly.pdbx_strand_id
1 'polypeptide(L)'
;MRFPDGFRRWRAGGTGWDDGETYAAMSTRVLAAVDRIANEHEGGRILIVSHGGPIRAIHGAALGMDVEDYRRIRPVEPNARLSAVCIEDGRLTELCPAGGIDELLARDQEERRKAASRPPSPAG
;
A
#
# COMPACT_ATOMS: atom_id res chain seq x y z
N MET A 1 -21.67 18.57 9.15
CA MET A 1 -20.55 17.60 9.18
C MET A 1 -20.21 17.28 10.63
N ARG A 2 -20.21 15.99 11.04
CA ARG A 2 -20.19 15.58 12.47
C ARG A 2 -18.84 15.76 13.19
N PHE A 3 -17.72 15.60 12.48
CA PHE A 3 -16.35 15.70 13.06
C PHE A 3 -15.44 16.60 12.20
N PRO A 4 -15.65 17.93 12.22
CA PRO A 4 -14.92 18.85 11.35
C PRO A 4 -13.41 18.89 11.67
N ASP A 5 -13.03 18.86 12.95
CA ASP A 5 -11.63 18.94 13.36
C ASP A 5 -10.84 17.67 13.03
N GLY A 6 -11.42 16.51 13.34
CA GLY A 6 -10.85 15.22 12.96
C GLY A 6 -10.64 15.14 11.45
N PHE A 7 -11.63 15.52 10.64
CA PHE A 7 -11.46 15.54 9.20
C PHE A 7 -10.37 16.52 8.73
N ARG A 8 -10.25 17.70 9.35
CA ARG A 8 -9.16 18.65 9.04
C ARG A 8 -7.79 18.03 9.32
N ARG A 9 -7.59 17.41 10.49
CA ARG A 9 -6.36 16.69 10.84
C ARG A 9 -6.09 15.55 9.85
N TRP A 10 -7.12 14.78 9.52
CA TRP A 10 -7.03 13.69 8.56
C TRP A 10 -6.60 14.16 7.18
N ARG A 11 -7.21 15.23 6.64
CA ARG A 11 -6.79 15.80 5.35
C ARG A 11 -5.36 16.34 5.38
N ALA A 12 -4.90 16.81 6.54
CA ALA A 12 -3.53 17.25 6.76
C ALA A 12 -2.55 16.10 7.05
N GLY A 13 -2.91 14.83 6.81
CA GLY A 13 -2.02 13.67 6.95
C GLY A 13 -2.09 12.96 8.30
N GLY A 14 -2.62 13.60 9.34
CA GLY A 14 -2.78 13.01 10.68
C GLY A 14 -3.98 12.07 10.80
N THR A 15 -4.27 11.63 12.02
CA THR A 15 -5.46 10.82 12.34
C THR A 15 -6.74 11.66 12.29
N GLY A 16 -7.84 11.03 11.90
CA GLY A 16 -9.17 11.64 11.89
C GLY A 16 -9.98 11.44 13.17
N TRP A 17 -9.36 10.77 14.13
CA TRP A 17 -9.93 10.26 15.38
C TRP A 17 -8.94 10.50 16.52
N ASP A 18 -9.42 10.34 17.75
CA ASP A 18 -8.64 10.56 18.98
C ASP A 18 -8.49 9.28 19.82
N ASP A 19 -9.33 8.27 19.59
CA ASP A 19 -9.48 7.05 20.40
C ASP A 19 -9.23 5.74 19.62
N GLY A 20 -8.66 5.84 18.42
CA GLY A 20 -8.37 4.73 17.52
C GLY A 20 -6.89 4.41 17.39
N GLU A 21 -6.56 3.35 16.65
CA GLU A 21 -5.17 2.95 16.36
C GLU A 21 -4.41 4.10 15.69
N THR A 22 -3.18 4.35 16.13
CA THR A 22 -2.32 5.33 15.48
C THR A 22 -1.68 4.73 14.23
N TYR A 23 -1.33 5.60 13.28
CA TYR A 23 -0.58 5.19 12.08
C TYR A 23 0.76 4.52 12.41
N ALA A 24 1.47 5.01 13.43
CA ALA A 24 2.71 4.39 13.92
C ALA A 24 2.48 2.98 14.51
N ALA A 25 1.43 2.79 15.33
CA ALA A 25 1.10 1.48 15.90
C ALA A 25 0.71 0.47 14.81
N MET A 26 -0.13 0.91 13.86
CA MET A 26 -0.50 0.11 12.69
C MET A 26 0.75 -0.26 11.87
N SER A 27 1.63 0.71 11.57
CA SER A 27 2.83 0.48 10.78
C SER A 27 3.76 -0.52 11.45
N THR A 28 3.99 -0.38 12.76
CA THR A 28 4.80 -1.33 13.55
C THR A 28 4.25 -2.75 13.44
N ARG A 29 2.93 -2.92 13.65
CA ARG A 29 2.26 -4.22 13.58
C ARG A 29 2.29 -4.83 12.17
N VAL A 30 2.10 -4.01 11.14
CA VAL A 30 2.13 -4.44 9.73
C VAL A 30 3.53 -4.86 9.32
N LEU A 31 4.55 -4.04 9.60
CA LEU A 31 5.93 -4.33 9.21
C LEU A 31 6.47 -5.56 9.92
N ALA A 32 6.15 -5.76 11.20
CA ALA A 32 6.50 -7.00 11.92
C ALA A 32 5.84 -8.24 11.29
N ALA A 33 4.61 -8.13 10.81
CA ALA A 33 3.94 -9.23 10.11
C ALA A 33 4.59 -9.52 8.75
N VAL A 34 4.94 -8.48 7.99
CA VAL A 34 5.61 -8.60 6.69
C VAL A 34 6.99 -9.24 6.85
N ASP A 35 7.78 -8.76 7.81
CA ASP A 35 9.11 -9.30 8.10
C ASP A 35 9.04 -10.80 8.44
N ARG A 36 8.13 -11.19 9.35
CA ARG A 36 7.92 -12.60 9.69
C ARG A 36 7.53 -13.44 8.46
N ILE A 37 6.57 -12.97 7.66
CA ILE A 37 6.12 -13.66 6.44
C ILE A 37 7.26 -13.78 5.43
N ALA A 38 8.07 -12.74 5.25
CA ALA A 38 9.21 -12.77 4.34
C ALA A 38 10.28 -13.78 4.78
N ASN A 39 10.59 -13.81 6.08
CA ASN A 39 11.53 -14.76 6.66
C ASN A 39 11.04 -16.23 6.54
N GLU A 40 9.73 -16.47 6.61
CA GLU A 40 9.13 -17.79 6.37
C GLU A 40 9.17 -18.22 4.88
N HIS A 41 9.46 -17.29 3.97
CA HIS A 41 9.39 -17.49 2.51
C HIS A 41 10.61 -16.88 1.77
N GLU A 42 11.80 -17.03 2.34
CA GLU A 42 13.05 -16.48 1.80
C GLU A 42 13.30 -16.89 0.34
N GLY A 43 13.71 -15.93 -0.51
CA GLY A 43 13.91 -16.13 -1.95
C GLY A 43 12.63 -16.36 -2.77
N GLY A 44 11.47 -16.38 -2.11
CA GLY A 44 10.17 -16.58 -2.72
C GLY A 44 9.49 -15.29 -3.18
N ARG A 45 8.26 -15.45 -3.70
CA ARG A 45 7.36 -14.36 -4.05
C ARG A 45 6.03 -14.56 -3.33
N ILE A 46 5.58 -13.54 -2.63
CA ILE A 46 4.43 -13.60 -1.74
C ILE A 46 3.38 -12.60 -2.22
N LEU A 47 2.11 -12.99 -2.21
CA LEU A 47 1.00 -12.08 -2.44
C LEU A 47 0.41 -11.64 -1.11
N ILE A 48 0.46 -10.34 -0.83
CA ILE A 48 -0.19 -9.74 0.35
C ILE A 48 -1.46 -9.02 -0.11
N VAL A 49 -2.61 -9.49 0.37
CA VAL A 49 -3.91 -8.82 0.15
C VAL A 49 -4.25 -8.03 1.40
N SER A 50 -4.40 -6.72 1.25
CA SER A 50 -4.64 -5.81 2.39
C SER A 50 -5.41 -4.56 1.98
N HIS A 51 -5.48 -3.59 2.88
CA HIS A 51 -6.13 -2.30 2.69
C HIS A 51 -5.11 -1.16 2.48
N GLY A 52 -5.59 0.00 2.04
CA GLY A 52 -4.73 1.14 1.72
C GLY A 52 -3.86 1.61 2.89
N GLY A 53 -4.30 1.51 4.15
CA GLY A 53 -3.48 1.88 5.32
C GLY A 53 -2.21 1.02 5.45
N PRO A 54 -2.35 -0.31 5.63
CA PRO A 54 -1.20 -1.23 5.64
C PRO A 54 -0.33 -1.17 4.38
N ILE A 55 -0.92 -1.08 3.19
CA ILE A 55 -0.16 -0.98 1.93
C ILE A 55 0.75 0.25 1.93
N ARG A 56 0.25 1.40 2.41
CA ARG A 56 1.07 2.62 2.55
C ARG A 56 2.18 2.48 3.56
N ALA A 57 1.96 1.76 4.67
CA ALA A 57 3.02 1.53 5.64
C ALA A 57 4.18 0.71 5.03
N ILE A 58 3.84 -0.27 4.18
CA ILE A 58 4.83 -1.09 3.46
C ILE A 58 5.61 -0.25 2.44
N HIS A 59 4.92 0.53 1.60
CA HIS A 59 5.57 1.40 0.61
C HIS A 59 6.35 2.55 1.26
N GLY A 60 5.81 3.14 2.33
CA GLY A 60 6.51 4.16 3.12
C GLY A 60 7.83 3.60 3.66
N ALA A 61 7.79 2.43 4.30
CA ALA A 61 9.01 1.76 4.79
C ALA A 61 10.02 1.47 3.66
N ALA A 62 9.54 1.03 2.49
CA ALA A 62 10.38 0.79 1.32
C ALA A 62 11.07 2.05 0.77
N LEU A 63 10.47 3.22 1.00
CA LEU A 63 11.01 4.54 0.64
C LEU A 63 11.75 5.24 1.81
N GLY A 64 11.84 4.61 2.98
CA GLY A 64 12.41 5.22 4.17
C GLY A 64 11.57 6.37 4.74
N MET A 65 10.26 6.35 4.52
CA MET A 65 9.28 7.34 4.97
C MET A 65 8.32 6.74 6.00
N ASP A 66 7.74 7.59 6.85
CA ASP A 66 6.58 7.17 7.64
C ASP A 66 5.30 7.13 6.77
N VAL A 67 4.26 6.48 7.29
CA VAL A 67 3.01 6.28 6.53
C VAL A 67 2.26 7.59 6.34
N GLU A 68 2.40 8.55 7.27
CA GLU A 68 1.84 9.89 7.19
C GLU A 68 2.41 10.68 6.01
N ASP A 69 3.73 10.70 5.84
CA ASP A 69 4.43 11.38 4.76
C ASP A 69 4.18 10.69 3.42
N TYR A 70 4.25 9.35 3.38
CA TYR A 70 3.90 8.61 2.18
C TYR A 70 2.46 8.94 1.74
N ARG A 71 1.52 9.01 2.68
CA ARG A 71 0.12 9.37 2.43
C ARG A 71 -0.05 10.79 1.88
N ARG A 72 0.82 11.75 2.23
CA ARG A 72 0.76 13.11 1.64
C ARG A 72 1.09 13.08 0.15
N ILE A 73 2.05 12.26 -0.24
CA ILE A 73 2.50 12.13 -1.64
C ILE A 73 1.51 11.25 -2.44
N ARG A 74 0.99 10.19 -1.80
CA ARG A 74 0.08 9.20 -2.38
C ARG A 74 -1.20 9.10 -1.54
N PRO A 75 -2.12 10.06 -1.69
CA PRO A 75 -3.32 10.16 -0.84
C PRO A 75 -4.35 9.07 -1.11
N VAL A 76 -4.26 8.37 -2.23
CA VAL A 76 -5.19 7.30 -2.65
C VAL A 76 -4.40 6.07 -3.07
N GLU A 77 -4.73 4.93 -2.46
CA GLU A 77 -4.34 3.62 -3.00
C GLU A 77 -5.51 3.08 -3.85
N PRO A 78 -5.33 2.88 -5.16
CA PRO A 78 -6.42 2.42 -6.02
C PRO A 78 -6.90 1.02 -5.65
N ASN A 79 -8.20 0.80 -5.74
CA ASN A 79 -8.79 -0.50 -5.38
C ASN A 79 -8.29 -1.64 -6.28
N ALA A 80 -7.93 -2.74 -5.61
CA ALA A 80 -7.46 -4.00 -6.19
C ALA A 80 -6.18 -3.89 -7.05
N ARG A 81 -5.49 -2.75 -7.07
CA ARG A 81 -4.28 -2.55 -7.88
C ARG A 81 -3.14 -3.39 -7.33
N LEU A 82 -2.34 -3.98 -8.23
CA LEU A 82 -1.08 -4.62 -7.86
C LEU A 82 0.05 -3.57 -7.75
N SER A 83 0.84 -3.71 -6.70
CA SER A 83 2.12 -3.04 -6.49
C SER A 83 3.11 -4.05 -5.91
N ALA A 84 4.39 -3.70 -5.92
CA ALA A 84 5.43 -4.55 -5.36
C ALA A 84 6.46 -3.74 -4.60
N VAL A 85 7.06 -4.41 -3.63
CA VAL A 85 8.29 -4.04 -2.92
C VAL A 85 9.11 -5.32 -2.81
N CYS A 86 10.42 -5.17 -2.67
CA CYS A 86 11.35 -6.27 -2.46
C CYS A 86 12.05 -6.11 -1.11
N ILE A 87 12.63 -7.21 -0.63
CA ILE A 87 13.48 -7.20 0.55
C ILE A 87 14.90 -7.51 0.09
N GLU A 88 15.80 -6.56 0.33
CA GLU A 88 17.23 -6.69 0.05
C GLU A 88 17.99 -6.37 1.34
N ASP A 89 18.94 -7.24 1.72
CA ASP A 89 19.71 -7.13 2.97
C ASP A 89 18.82 -6.88 4.22
N GLY A 90 17.67 -7.56 4.27
CA GLY A 90 16.69 -7.43 5.35
C GLY A 90 15.91 -6.12 5.37
N ARG A 91 15.97 -5.32 4.30
CA ARG A 91 15.28 -4.02 4.19
C ARG A 91 14.31 -4.01 3.02
N LEU A 92 13.13 -3.43 3.25
CA LEU A 92 12.18 -3.14 2.18
C LEU A 92 12.75 -2.11 1.22
N THR A 93 12.51 -2.31 -0.07
CA THR A 93 12.90 -1.42 -1.17
C THR A 93 11.87 -1.46 -2.31
N GLU A 94 11.66 -0.35 -3.01
CA GLU A 94 10.88 -0.34 -4.26
C GLU A 94 11.71 -0.79 -5.47
N LEU A 95 13.04 -0.89 -5.31
CA LEU A 95 13.96 -1.37 -6.33
C LEU A 95 14.04 -2.89 -6.26
N CYS A 96 13.08 -3.55 -6.93
CA CYS A 96 13.13 -4.98 -7.09
C CYS A 96 14.18 -5.38 -8.15
N PRO A 97 15.03 -6.39 -7.90
CA PRO A 97 15.85 -6.99 -8.94
C PRO A 97 14.99 -7.41 -10.13
N ALA A 98 15.45 -7.11 -11.35
CA ALA A 98 14.73 -7.39 -12.58
C ALA A 98 14.29 -8.86 -12.63
N GLY A 99 12.97 -9.09 -12.70
CA GLY A 99 12.36 -10.42 -12.67
C GLY A 99 10.89 -10.37 -13.09
N GLY A 100 10.17 -11.50 -12.97
CA GLY A 100 8.77 -11.64 -13.41
C GLY A 100 7.72 -10.83 -12.63
N ILE A 101 8.12 -9.94 -11.72
CA ILE A 101 7.24 -9.00 -11.03
C ILE A 101 6.89 -7.83 -11.96
N ASP A 102 7.86 -7.27 -12.69
CA ASP A 102 7.62 -6.13 -13.58
C ASP A 102 6.64 -6.50 -14.70
N GLU A 103 6.78 -7.69 -15.29
CA GLU A 103 5.84 -8.23 -16.28
C GLU A 103 4.43 -8.42 -15.72
N LEU A 104 4.32 -8.89 -14.48
CA LEU A 104 3.03 -9.06 -13.79
C LEU A 104 2.35 -7.72 -13.56
N LEU A 105 3.10 -6.72 -13.10
CA LEU A 105 2.60 -5.36 -12.85
C LEU A 105 2.21 -4.68 -14.18
N ALA A 106 2.99 -4.85 -15.23
CA ALA A 106 2.68 -4.31 -16.55
C ALA A 106 1.36 -4.90 -17.09
N ARG A 107 1.17 -6.20 -16.95
CA ARG A 107 -0.07 -6.89 -17.35
C ARG A 107 -1.28 -6.41 -16.54
N ASP A 108 -1.18 -6.26 -15.22
CA ASP A 108 -2.27 -5.69 -14.39
C ASP A 108 -2.66 -4.30 -14.86
N GLN A 109 -1.67 -3.43 -15.12
CA GLN A 109 -1.92 -2.07 -15.60
C GLN A 109 -2.60 -2.06 -16.97
N GLU A 110 -2.21 -2.95 -17.88
CA GLU A 110 -2.83 -3.06 -19.20
C GLU A 110 -4.29 -3.52 -19.10
N GLU A 111 -4.56 -4.59 -18.35
CA GLU A 111 -5.91 -5.10 -18.16
C GLU A 111 -6.82 -4.07 -17.49
N ARG A 112 -6.28 -3.28 -16.56
CA ARG A 112 -7.01 -2.16 -15.95
C ARG A 112 -7.31 -1.04 -16.93
N ARG A 113 -6.36 -0.66 -17.80
CA ARG A 113 -6.59 0.33 -18.86
C ARG A 113 -7.68 -0.15 -19.82
N LYS A 114 -7.64 -1.42 -20.22
CA LYS A 114 -8.68 -2.05 -21.05
C LYS A 114 -10.04 -2.00 -20.35
N ALA A 115 -10.12 -2.43 -19.08
CA ALA A 115 -11.35 -2.41 -18.30
C ALA A 115 -11.94 -0.99 -18.14
N ALA A 116 -11.11 0.01 -17.87
CA ALA A 116 -11.54 1.40 -17.74
C ALA A 116 -12.05 2.01 -19.07
N SER A 117 -11.57 1.51 -20.20
CA SER A 117 -12.02 1.94 -21.53
C SER A 117 -13.34 1.29 -21.98
N ARG A 118 -13.82 0.24 -21.28
CA ARG A 118 -15.07 -0.44 -21.63
C ARG A 118 -16.28 0.41 -21.18
N PRO A 119 -17.31 0.56 -22.03
CA PRO A 119 -18.55 1.20 -21.61
C PRO A 119 -19.17 0.43 -20.43
N PRO A 120 -19.84 1.11 -19.49
CA PRO A 120 -20.52 0.43 -18.38
C PRO A 120 -21.51 -0.59 -18.94
N SER A 121 -21.57 -1.77 -18.33
CA SER A 121 -22.59 -2.75 -18.68
C SER A 121 -23.97 -2.11 -18.49
N PRO A 122 -24.93 -2.30 -19.41
CA PRO A 122 -26.28 -1.80 -19.19
C PRO A 122 -26.78 -2.29 -17.83
N ALA A 123 -27.28 -1.37 -17.01
CA ALA A 123 -27.89 -1.72 -15.74
C ALA A 123 -29.06 -2.66 -16.02
N GLY A 124 -29.01 -3.86 -15.42
CA GLY A 124 -30.13 -4.80 -15.38
C GLY A 124 -31.18 -4.35 -14.38
#